data_AF-A0A3P7J8Y1-F1
#
_entry.id   AF-A0A3P7J8Y1-F1
#
_cell.length_a   1.000
_cell.length_b   1.000
_cell.length_c   1.000
_cell.angle_alpha   90.00
_cell.angle_beta   90.00
_cell.angle_gamma   90.00
#
_symmetry.space_group_name_H-M   'P 1'
#
loop_
_entity.id
_entity.type
_entity.pdbx_description
1 polymer ?
#
loop_
_entity_poly.entity_id
_entity_poly.type
_entity_poly.pdbx_seq_one_letter_code
_entity_poly.pdbx_strand_id
1 'polypeptide(L)'
;MGKLMEAFCECEAKQKNLQDGIVAHAFYPRDGRLHFDADEDWSLNSPTGVNLYQTAVHEIGHILGLEHSVDPRSVMFSARRPYNPDFALGE
;
A
#
# COMPACT_ATOMS: atom_id res chain seq x y z
N MET A 1 15.32 -9.29 20.12
CA MET A 1 13.94 -8.87 20.44
C MET A 1 13.31 -8.37 19.15
N GLY A 2 12.30 -9.09 18.65
CA GLY A 2 11.74 -8.88 17.31
C GLY A 2 11.10 -7.52 17.18
N LYS A 3 11.55 -6.74 16.19
CA LYS A 3 10.79 -5.60 15.68
C LYS A 3 9.53 -6.17 15.04
N LEU A 4 8.39 -5.88 15.65
CA LEU A 4 7.08 -6.04 15.01
C LEU A 4 7.14 -5.23 13.71
N MET A 5 6.99 -5.94 12.58
CA MET A 5 6.88 -5.35 11.25
C MET A 5 5.57 -4.58 11.17
N GLU A 6 5.64 -3.26 11.26
CA GLU A 6 4.54 -2.39 10.91
C GLU A 6 4.99 -1.59 9.66
N ALA A 7 4.59 -2.07 8.48
CA ALA A 7 4.82 -1.42 7.20
C ALA A 7 3.69 -0.43 6.96
N PHE A 8 3.94 0.83 7.27
CA PHE A 8 2.95 1.90 7.35
C PHE A 8 2.97 2.77 6.08
N CYS A 9 1.85 2.86 5.37
CA CYS A 9 1.61 3.96 4.43
C CYS A 9 1.41 5.25 5.25
N GLU A 10 2.32 6.24 5.13
CA GLU A 10 2.14 7.55 5.72
C GLU A 10 1.56 8.54 4.69
N CYS A 11 0.33 9.00 4.94
CA CYS A 11 -0.43 9.88 4.06
C CYS A 11 0.09 11.32 3.91
N GLU A 12 1.19 11.77 4.55
CA GLU A 12 1.59 13.20 4.51
C GLU A 12 3.10 13.54 4.51
N ALA A 13 4.02 12.60 4.23
CA ALA A 13 5.44 12.91 4.35
C ALA A 13 6.12 13.35 3.03
N LYS A 14 6.76 14.53 3.06
CA LYS A 14 7.62 15.08 2.01
C LYS A 14 8.64 14.06 1.48
N GLN A 15 8.86 14.08 0.16
CA GLN A 15 9.98 13.42 -0.54
C GLN A 15 11.30 13.43 0.26
N LYS A 16 11.96 12.27 0.37
CA LYS A 16 13.26 12.03 -0.32
C LYS A 16 13.97 10.72 0.00
N ASN A 17 13.49 9.91 0.93
CA ASN A 17 13.98 8.54 1.13
C ASN A 17 12.80 7.72 1.64
N LEU A 18 12.39 6.70 0.89
CA LEU A 18 11.55 5.62 1.42
C LEU A 18 12.46 4.89 2.41
N GLN A 19 12.49 5.35 3.67
CA GLN A 19 13.27 4.68 4.71
C GLN A 19 12.41 3.56 5.30
N ASP A 20 13.01 2.37 5.38
CA ASP A 20 12.63 1.23 6.20
C ASP A 20 11.11 0.99 6.34
N GLY A 21 10.48 0.47 5.27
CA GLY A 21 9.16 -0.19 5.34
C GLY A 21 7.99 0.51 4.65
N ILE A 22 8.23 1.68 4.04
CA ILE A 22 7.24 2.34 3.18
C ILE A 22 7.44 1.87 1.73
N VAL A 23 6.39 1.31 1.14
CA VAL A 23 6.48 0.58 -0.14
C VAL A 23 5.87 1.37 -1.29
N ALA A 24 4.91 2.22 -0.98
CA ALA A 24 4.25 3.14 -1.89
C ALA A 24 3.62 4.30 -1.10
N HIS A 25 3.28 5.38 -1.80
CA HIS A 25 2.42 6.44 -1.28
C HIS A 25 1.66 7.13 -2.41
N ALA A 26 0.49 7.67 -2.09
CA ALA A 26 -0.32 8.51 -2.95
C ALA A 26 -0.55 9.89 -2.36
N PHE A 27 -0.74 10.86 -3.25
CA PHE A 27 -1.20 12.19 -2.89
C PHE A 27 -2.71 12.29 -3.11
N TYR A 28 -3.40 12.85 -2.12
CA TYR A 28 -4.84 13.12 -2.15
C TYR A 28 -5.31 13.82 -3.44
N PRO A 29 -6.61 13.75 -3.78
CA PRO A 29 -7.16 13.95 -5.14
C PRO A 29 -6.71 15.20 -5.89
N ARG A 30 -6.30 16.25 -5.19
CA ARG A 30 -5.85 17.51 -5.80
C ARG A 30 -4.51 17.38 -6.54
N ASP A 31 -3.63 16.51 -6.06
CA ASP A 31 -2.35 16.23 -6.71
C ASP A 31 -2.46 14.95 -7.54
N GLY A 32 -2.95 13.85 -6.94
CA GLY A 32 -3.28 12.62 -7.67
C GLY A 32 -2.08 11.82 -8.18
N ARG A 33 -0.85 12.16 -7.76
CA ARG A 33 0.32 11.32 -8.00
C ARG A 33 0.34 10.12 -7.07
N LEU A 34 1.00 9.06 -7.50
CA LEU A 34 1.38 7.91 -6.70
C LEU A 34 2.81 7.51 -7.05
N HIS A 35 3.56 7.04 -6.07
CA HIS A 35 4.91 6.53 -6.25
C HIS A 35 5.04 5.16 -5.60
N PHE A 36 5.71 4.24 -6.29
CA PHE A 36 6.14 2.95 -5.77
C PHE A 36 7.63 3.00 -5.48
N ASP A 37 8.06 2.35 -4.40
CA ASP A 37 9.48 2.11 -4.15
C ASP A 37 10.05 1.19 -5.23
N ALA A 38 11.14 1.60 -5.89
CA ALA A 38 11.77 0.80 -6.93
C ALA A 38 12.62 -0.35 -6.35
N ASP A 39 12.97 -0.28 -5.06
CA ASP A 39 13.83 -1.26 -4.39
C ASP A 39 13.04 -2.46 -3.82
N GLU A 40 11.70 -2.42 -3.88
CA GLU A 40 10.84 -3.52 -3.43
C GLU A 40 10.71 -4.63 -4.48
N ASP A 41 10.66 -5.88 -4.02
CA ASP A 41 10.41 -7.06 -4.86
C ASP A 41 8.93 -7.17 -5.24
N TRP A 42 8.51 -6.42 -6.26
CA TRP A 42 7.11 -6.39 -6.71
C TRP A 42 6.67 -7.68 -7.38
N SER A 43 5.53 -8.20 -6.94
CA SER A 43 4.88 -9.37 -7.52
C SER A 43 3.39 -9.09 -7.79
N LEU A 44 2.83 -9.79 -8.78
CA LEU A 44 1.40 -9.73 -9.07
C LEU A 44 0.66 -10.95 -8.52
N ASN A 45 1.21 -12.14 -8.76
CA ASN A 45 0.59 -13.43 -8.45
C ASN A 45 1.57 -14.36 -7.72
N SER A 46 2.27 -13.85 -6.70
CA SER A 46 3.24 -14.63 -5.93
C SER A 46 2.99 -14.51 -4.43
N PRO A 47 3.11 -15.60 -3.65
CA PRO A 47 3.17 -15.54 -2.19
C PRO A 47 4.44 -14.88 -1.66
N THR A 48 5.44 -14.64 -2.51
CA THR A 48 6.67 -13.91 -2.19
C THR A 48 6.64 -12.51 -2.80
N GLY A 49 7.41 -11.60 -2.19
CA GLY A 49 7.46 -10.20 -2.61
C GLY A 49 6.23 -9.40 -2.15
N VAL A 50 6.08 -8.22 -2.76
CA VAL A 50 5.05 -7.23 -2.44
C VAL A 50 3.98 -7.27 -3.50
N ASN A 51 2.73 -7.45 -3.10
CA ASN A 51 1.65 -7.52 -4.07
C ASN A 51 1.34 -6.13 -4.67
N LEU A 52 1.84 -5.88 -5.88
CA LEU A 52 1.68 -4.62 -6.58
C LEU A 52 0.20 -4.28 -6.83
N TYR A 53 -0.64 -5.28 -7.13
CA TYR A 53 -2.06 -5.06 -7.40
C TYR A 53 -2.80 -4.50 -6.18
N GLN A 54 -2.67 -5.17 -5.03
CA GLN A 54 -3.31 -4.73 -3.78
C GLN A 54 -2.76 -3.37 -3.32
N THR A 55 -1.44 -3.16 -3.41
CA THR A 55 -0.83 -1.86 -3.07
C THR A 55 -1.32 -0.75 -4.01
N ALA A 56 -1.36 -0.98 -5.32
CA ALA A 56 -1.84 0.01 -6.28
C ALA A 56 -3.30 0.40 -6.01
N VAL A 57 -4.18 -0.57 -5.73
CA VAL A 57 -5.58 -0.27 -5.42
C VAL A 57 -5.71 0.55 -4.13
N HIS A 58 -4.93 0.24 -3.10
CA HIS A 58 -4.90 1.01 -1.86
C HIS A 58 -4.52 2.47 -2.12
N GLU A 59 -3.42 2.70 -2.82
CA GLU A 59 -2.94 4.05 -3.12
C GLU A 59 -3.90 4.82 -4.06
N ILE A 60 -4.53 4.14 -5.02
CA ILE A 60 -5.58 4.74 -5.85
C ILE A 60 -6.79 5.14 -4.98
N GLY A 61 -7.11 4.38 -3.93
CA GLY A 61 -8.12 4.76 -2.95
C GLY A 61 -7.82 6.13 -2.32
N HIS A 62 -6.57 6.39 -1.95
CA HIS A 62 -6.15 7.70 -1.46
C HIS A 62 -6.25 8.80 -2.53
N ILE A 63 -5.93 8.51 -3.79
CA ILE A 63 -6.16 9.44 -4.92
C ILE A 63 -7.66 9.77 -5.07
N LEU A 64 -8.54 8.82 -4.78
CA LEU A 64 -10.00 9.02 -4.78
C LEU A 64 -10.52 9.70 -3.50
N GLY A 65 -9.66 9.95 -2.51
CA GLY A 65 -10.01 10.62 -1.26
C GLY A 65 -10.47 9.67 -0.15
N LEU A 66 -10.23 8.37 -0.28
CA LEU A 66 -10.51 7.40 0.77
C LEU A 66 -9.41 7.45 1.84
N GLU A 67 -9.82 7.39 3.10
CA GLU A 67 -8.92 7.23 4.24
C GLU A 67 -8.75 5.75 4.60
N HIS A 68 -7.79 5.48 5.49
CA HIS A 68 -7.60 4.15 6.03
C HIS A 68 -8.87 3.61 6.71
N SER A 69 -9.14 2.34 6.47
CA SER A 69 -10.22 1.58 7.11
C SER A 69 -9.70 0.82 8.31
N VAL A 70 -10.52 0.72 9.36
CA VAL A 70 -10.27 -0.17 10.51
C VAL A 70 -10.67 -1.62 10.24
N ASP A 71 -11.49 -1.89 9.22
CA ASP A 71 -11.86 -3.26 8.83
C ASP A 71 -10.64 -3.97 8.21
N PRO A 72 -10.13 -5.05 8.83
CA PRO A 72 -9.00 -5.82 8.32
C PRO A 72 -9.37 -6.68 7.12
N ARG A 73 -10.49 -6.45 6.43
CA ARG A 73 -10.81 -7.00 5.10
C ARG A 73 -10.85 -5.92 4.02
N SER A 74 -10.83 -4.65 4.39
CA SER A 74 -10.83 -3.54 3.43
C SER A 74 -9.48 -3.45 2.71
N VAL A 75 -9.52 -3.08 1.42
CA VAL A 75 -8.31 -2.72 0.68
C VAL A 75 -7.63 -1.50 1.27
N MET A 76 -8.38 -0.60 1.93
CA MET A 76 -7.86 0.58 2.62
C MET A 76 -7.34 0.28 4.04
N PHE A 77 -7.19 -0.99 4.44
CA PHE A 77 -6.54 -1.30 5.72
C PHE A 77 -5.06 -0.91 5.66
N SER A 78 -4.54 -0.24 6.69
CA SER A 78 -3.23 0.42 6.65
C SER A 78 -2.01 -0.52 6.67
N ALA A 79 -2.20 -1.81 6.95
CA ALA A 79 -1.11 -2.77 7.01
C ALA A 79 -0.94 -3.53 5.69
N ARG A 80 0.32 -3.81 5.34
CA ARG A 80 0.66 -4.70 4.21
C ARG A 80 -0.05 -6.05 4.36
N ARG A 81 -0.68 -6.50 3.28
CA ARG A 81 -1.31 -7.82 3.21
C ARG A 81 -0.41 -8.84 2.53
N PRO A 82 -0.47 -10.11 2.96
CA PRO A 82 0.06 -11.19 2.15
C PRO A 82 -0.72 -11.30 0.84
N TYR A 83 -0.08 -11.90 -0.15
CA TYR A 83 -0.78 -12.28 -1.38
C TYR A 83 -2.02 -13.12 -1.05
N ASN A 84 -3.15 -12.69 -1.59
CA ASN A 84 -4.40 -13.43 -1.55
C ASN A 84 -4.83 -13.67 -3.00
N PRO A 85 -4.82 -14.93 -3.48
CA PRO A 85 -5.25 -15.25 -4.84
C PRO A 85 -6.75 -14.99 -5.07
N ASP A 86 -7.54 -14.93 -4.00
CA ASP A 86 -8.98 -14.67 -4.03
C ASP A 86 -9.29 -13.19 -3.79
N PHE A 87 -8.27 -12.31 -3.80
CA PHE A 87 -8.50 -10.88 -3.68
C PHE A 87 -9.23 -10.37 -4.92
N ALA A 88 -10.49 -9.98 -4.72
CA ALA A 88 -11.32 -9.33 -5.72
C ALA A 88 -11.85 -8.02 -5.16
N LEU A 89 -11.87 -6.99 -6.00
CA LEU A 89 -12.70 -5.82 -5.77
C LEU A 89 -14.12 -6.24 -6.12
N GLY A 90 -15.11 -5.86 -5.30
CA GLY A 90 -16.48 -6.34 -5.43
C GLY A 90 -16.98 -6.37 -6.87
N GLU A 91 -17.74 -7.41 -7.21
CA GLU A 91 -18.41 -7.58 -8.52
C GLU A 91 -19.38 -6.44 -8.83
#